data_AF-A0A553H3T3-F1
#
_entry.id   AF-A0A553H3T3-F1
#
_cell.length_a   1.000
_cell.length_b   1.000
_cell.length_c   1.000
_cell.angle_alpha   90.00
_cell.angle_beta   90.00
_cell.angle_gamma   90.00
#
_symmetry.space_group_name_H-M   'P 1'
#
loop_
_entity.id
_entity.type
_entity.pdbx_description
1 polymer ?
#
loop_
_entity_poly.entity_id
_entity_poly.type
_entity_poly.pdbx_seq_one_letter_code
_entity_poly.pdbx_strand_id
1 'polypeptide(L)' 'MKRDNTSEPFFITEEVAAEMIASGYEFEPPPIACTVRLRDVLEGMSDAELTLQPGEIADQERKRRQCRPCSSS' A
#
# COMPACT_ATOMS: atom_id res chain seq x y z
N MET A 1 15.05 15.95 17.79
CA MET A 1 13.71 15.52 17.32
C MET A 1 13.11 14.63 18.38
N LYS A 2 12.04 15.08 19.06
CA LYS A 2 11.25 14.19 19.91
C LYS A 2 10.50 13.22 19.00
N ARG A 3 10.53 11.93 19.33
CA ARG A 3 9.64 10.95 18.73
C ARG A 3 8.27 11.23 19.31
N ASP A 4 7.37 11.76 18.49
CA ASP A 4 5.99 11.96 18.90
C ASP A 4 5.39 10.60 19.27
N ASN A 5 4.71 10.58 20.42
CA ASN A 5 4.18 9.37 21.01
C ASN A 5 3.34 8.60 19.99
N THR A 6 3.64 7.31 19.87
CA THR A 6 2.91 6.27 19.15
C THR A 6 1.55 6.00 19.81
N SER A 7 0.73 7.04 20.00
CA SER A 7 -0.68 6.91 20.37
C SER A 7 -1.57 7.03 19.13
N GLU A 8 -1.03 6.75 17.95
CA GLU A 8 -1.86 6.43 16.79
C GLU A 8 -2.58 5.11 17.07
N PRO A 9 -3.87 5.02 16.71
CA PRO A 9 -4.66 3.87 17.06
C PRO A 9 -4.07 2.67 16.35
N PHE A 10 -3.56 1.69 17.11
CA PHE A 10 -3.55 0.34 16.58
C PHE A 10 -4.99 0.08 16.12
N PHE A 11 -5.19 -0.35 14.87
CA PHE A 11 -6.52 -0.63 14.29
C PHE A 11 -7.31 -1.72 15.06
N ILE A 12 -6.72 -2.25 16.14
CA ILE A 12 -7.15 -3.40 16.91
C ILE A 12 -6.99 -3.01 18.38
N THR A 13 -8.05 -3.20 19.18
CA THR A 13 -8.00 -3.01 20.64
C THR A 13 -7.23 -4.15 21.30
N GLU A 14 -6.78 -3.96 22.54
CA GLU A 14 -6.04 -5.00 23.30
C GLU A 14 -6.80 -6.32 23.41
N GLU A 15 -8.12 -6.25 23.60
CA GLU A 15 -9.01 -7.42 23.66
C GLU A 15 -9.00 -8.21 22.34
N VAL A 16 -9.16 -7.52 21.21
CA VAL A 16 -9.17 -8.18 19.89
C VAL A 16 -7.78 -8.73 19.56
N ALA A 17 -6.70 -8.03 19.94
CA ALA A 17 -5.35 -8.53 19.79
C ALA A 17 -5.12 -9.83 20.59
N ALA A 18 -5.62 -9.90 21.83
CA ALA A 18 -5.51 -11.09 22.67
C ALA A 18 -6.28 -12.29 22.09
N GLU A 19 -7.48 -12.07 21.56
CA GLU A 19 -8.28 -13.11 20.88
C GLU A 19 -7.58 -13.63 19.62
N MET A 20 -7.00 -12.73 18.82
CA MET A 20 -6.24 -13.09 17.62
C MET A 20 -5.00 -13.92 17.98
N ILE A 21 -4.26 -13.54 19.03
CA ILE A 21 -3.10 -14.32 19.50
C ILE A 21 -3.55 -15.70 20.03
N ALA A 22 -4.63 -15.76 20.81
CA ALA A 22 -5.16 -17.01 21.36
C ALA A 22 -5.67 -17.97 20.27
N SER A 23 -6.16 -17.43 19.15
CA SER A 23 -6.54 -18.21 17.96
C SER A 23 -5.35 -18.61 17.06
N GLY A 24 -4.12 -18.24 17.45
CA GLY A 24 -2.88 -18.61 16.76
C GLY A 24 -2.45 -17.64 15.66
N TYR A 25 -3.00 -16.43 15.62
CA TYR A 25 -2.57 -15.38 14.70
C TYR A 25 -1.36 -14.63 15.27
N GLU A 26 -0.30 -14.49 14.47
CA GLU A 26 0.92 -13.77 14.84
C GLU A 26 1.05 -12.50 14.00
N PHE A 27 1.17 -11.35 14.66
CA PHE A 27 1.40 -10.07 14.00
C PHE A 27 2.88 -9.69 14.12
N GLU A 28 3.69 -10.18 13.18
CA GLU A 28 5.05 -9.67 13.01
C GLU A 28 4.99 -8.40 12.15
N PRO A 29 5.53 -7.25 12.63
CA PRO A 29 5.72 -6.11 11.75
C PRO A 29 6.60 -6.56 10.59
N PRO A 30 6.18 -6.35 9.34
CA PRO A 30 6.94 -6.84 8.21
C PRO A 30 8.38 -6.32 8.29
N PRO A 31 9.40 -7.16 8.07
CA PRO A 31 10.81 -6.78 8.18
C PRO A 31 11.22 -5.71 7.16
N ILE A 32 10.31 -5.36 6.26
CA ILE A 32 10.48 -4.33 5.26
C ILE A 32 10.10 -2.98 5.88
N ALA A 33 11.10 -2.28 6.45
CA ALA A 33 10.95 -0.91 6.94
C ALA A 33 10.54 0.10 5.85
N CYS A 34 10.52 -0.32 4.58
CA CYS A 34 10.17 0.49 3.43
C CYS A 34 9.02 -0.17 2.68
N THR A 35 7.81 0.36 2.82
CA THR A 35 6.79 0.07 1.81
C THR A 35 7.33 0.54 0.46
N VAL A 36 7.38 -0.36 -0.53
CA VAL A 36 7.72 0.04 -1.90
C VAL A 36 6.81 1.20 -2.26
N ARG A 37 7.36 2.28 -2.81
CA ARG A 37 6.54 3.45 -3.13
C ARG A 37 5.46 2.97 -4.09
N LEU A 38 4.22 3.32 -3.82
CA LEU A 38 3.09 2.95 -4.69
C LEU A 38 3.38 3.30 -6.15
N ARG A 39 4.08 4.42 -6.40
CA ARG A 39 4.54 4.79 -7.74
C ARG A 39 5.41 3.72 -8.41
N ASP A 40 6.36 3.14 -7.69
CA ASP A 40 7.31 2.16 -8.24
C ASP A 40 6.59 0.83 -8.51
N VAL A 41 5.63 0.47 -7.64
CA VAL A 41 4.71 -0.67 -7.87
C VAL A 41 3.89 -0.44 -9.13
N LEU A 42 3.26 0.73 -9.25
CA LEU A 42 2.42 1.08 -10.39
C LEU A 42 3.23 1.17 -11.69
N GLU A 43 4.47 1.66 -11.66
CA GLU A 43 5.35 1.73 -12.83
C GLU A 43 5.80 0.34 -13.31
N GLY A 44 5.89 -0.64 -12.40
CA GLY A 44 6.15 -2.04 -12.73
C GLY A 44 4.96 -2.80 -13.34
N MET A 45 3.73 -2.26 -13.24
CA MET A 45 2.54 -2.89 -13.81
C MET A 45 2.35 -2.56 -15.29
N SER A 46 1.98 -3.57 -16.06
CA SER A 46 1.53 -3.41 -17.44
C SER A 46 0.16 -2.72 -17.53
N ASP A 47 -0.16 -2.13 -18.68
CA ASP A 47 -1.46 -1.49 -18.89
C ASP A 47 -2.62 -2.50 -18.79
N ALA A 48 -2.39 -3.75 -19.18
CA ALA A 48 -3.38 -4.82 -19.06
C ALA A 48 -3.67 -5.15 -17.59
N GLU A 49 -2.64 -5.28 -16.75
CA GLU A 49 -2.78 -5.51 -15.31
C GLU A 49 -3.46 -4.33 -14.62
N LEU A 50 -3.11 -3.10 -15.01
CA LEU A 50 -3.78 -1.90 -14.50
C LEU A 50 -5.25 -1.89 -14.89
N THR A 51 -5.63 -2.33 -16.08
CA THR A 51 -7.03 -2.36 -16.55
C THR A 51 -7.90 -3.31 -15.71
N LEU A 52 -7.31 -4.37 -15.17
CA LEU A 52 -8.00 -5.32 -14.28
C LEU A 52 -8.19 -4.78 -12.86
N GLN A 53 -7.46 -3.74 -12.46
CA GLN A 53 -7.58 -3.13 -11.14
C GLN A 53 -8.70 -2.07 -11.11
N PRO A 54 -9.75 -2.28 -10.30
CA PRO A 54 -10.77 -1.28 -10.06
C PRO A 54 -10.30 -0.23 -9.05
N GLY A 55 -10.87 0.98 -9.15
CA GLY A 55 -10.68 2.04 -8.15
C GLY A 55 -9.79 3.20 -8.61
N GLU A 56 -9.86 4.27 -7.83
CA GLU A 56 -9.37 5.60 -8.19
C GLU A 56 -7.85 5.65 -8.45
N ILE A 57 -7.06 4.85 -7.75
CA ILE A 57 -5.61 4.79 -7.91
C ILE A 57 -5.23 4.25 -9.30
N ALA A 58 -5.91 3.20 -9.76
CA ALA A 58 -5.69 2.64 -11.08
C ALA A 58 -6.20 3.59 -12.19
N ASP A 59 -7.34 4.27 -11.96
CA ASP A 59 -7.86 5.31 -12.86
C ASP A 59 -6.88 6.47 -13.02
N GLN A 60 -6.31 6.95 -11.92
CA GLN A 60 -5.35 8.04 -11.92
C GLN A 60 -4.07 7.66 -12.66
N GLU A 61 -3.56 6.43 -12.47
CA GLU A 61 -2.39 5.95 -13.19
C GLU A 61 -2.65 5.79 -14.69
N ARG A 62 -3.81 5.23 -15.08
CA ARG A 62 -4.24 5.16 -16.49
C ARG A 62 -4.27 6.55 -17.13
N LYS A 63 -4.87 7.53 -16.45
CA LYS A 63 -4.92 8.93 -16.91
C LYS A 63 -3.51 9.54 -17.00
N ARG A 64 -2.64 9.31 -16.01
CA ARG A 64 -1.25 9.80 -16.01
C ARG A 64 -0.48 9.30 -17.23
N ARG A 65 -0.65 8.02 -17.59
CA ARG A 65 0.01 7.40 -18.75
C ARG A 65 -0.53 7.95 -20.07
N GLN A 66 -1.84 8.18 -20.17
CA GLN A 66 -2.47 8.82 -21.35
C GLN A 66 -2.04 10.29 -21.53
N CYS A 67 -1.81 11.02 -20.44
CA CYS A 67 -1.35 12.40 -20.47
C CYS A 67 0.16 12.54 -20.74
N ARG A 68 0.93 11.44 -20.66
CA ARG A 68 2.32 11.43 -21.11
C ARG A 68 2.30 11.30 -22.64
N PRO A 69 2.70 12.32 -23.41
CA PRO A 69 2.85 12.13 -24.84
C PRO A 69 3.87 11.02 -25.07
N CYS A 70 3.58 10.11 -26.00
CA CYS A 70 4.59 9.20 -26.53
C CYS A 70 5.74 10.05 -27.08
N SER A 71 6.76 10.30 -26.28
CA SER A 71 8.05 10.75 -26.78
C SER A 71 8.71 9.55 -27.45
N SER A 72 8.23 9.21 -28.63
CA SER A 72 8.96 8.37 -29.56
C SER A 72 10.17 9.15 -30.05
N SER A 73 11.37 8.67 -29.71
CA SER A 73 12.59 8.93 -30.47
C SER A 73 12.97 7.64 -31.18
#